data_AF-A0A934TP87-F1
#
_entry.id   AF-A0A934TP87-F1
#
_cell.length_a   1.000
_cell.length_b   1.000
_cell.length_c   1.000
_cell.angle_alpha   90.00
_cell.angle_beta   90.00
_cell.angle_gamma   90.00
#
_symmetry.space_group_name_H-M   'P 1'
#
loop_
_entity.id
_entity.type
_entity.pdbx_description
1 polymer ?
#
loop_
_entity_poly.entity_id
_entity_poly.type
_entity_poly.pdbx_seq_one_letter_code
_entity_poly.pdbx_strand_id
1 'polypeptide(L)'
;MPNRIAFLADETKGLIGTASDIIFGHTLLGFFKSFLNPEALDNSLACMCGENIRHVKYKMGLLTSRFGANHPLKCCPTCIGQDVRSTGWPYRHLAHQAPGVWFCAKHGDRLRCSLLKSTGVQRFDWVLPDTRYLATAREFPDSALARDFSAFCAARVARRRCNRATRR
;
A
#
# COMPACT_ATOMS: atom_id res chain seq x y z
N MET A 1 2.74 -3.21 9.64
CA MET A 1 2.05 -1.91 9.65
C MET A 1 2.90 -0.94 10.46
N PRO A 2 2.84 0.37 10.19
CA PRO A 2 3.54 1.40 10.96
C PRO A 2 2.86 1.68 12.31
N ASN A 3 3.64 2.05 13.33
CA ASN A 3 3.19 2.44 14.67
C ASN A 3 3.35 3.96 14.89
N ARG A 4 2.90 4.48 16.04
CA ARG A 4 2.98 5.89 16.46
C ARG A 4 2.36 6.88 15.46
N ILE A 5 1.30 6.47 14.76
CA ILE A 5 0.64 7.34 13.78
C ILE A 5 -0.08 8.52 14.47
N ALA A 6 -0.56 8.35 15.71
CA ALA A 6 -1.12 9.46 16.48
C ALA A 6 -0.09 10.57 16.71
N PHE A 7 1.11 10.20 17.18
CA PHE A 7 2.23 11.13 17.34
C PHE A 7 2.57 11.86 16.03
N LEU A 8 2.62 11.14 14.90
CA LEU A 8 2.85 11.77 13.60
C LEU A 8 1.76 12.79 13.22
N ALA A 9 0.49 12.47 13.49
CA ALA A 9 -0.63 13.38 13.22
C ALA A 9 -0.54 14.65 14.09
N ASP A 10 -0.16 14.49 15.36
CA ASP A 10 -0.01 15.59 16.32
C ASP A 10 1.18 16.49 15.98
N GLU A 11 2.35 15.92 15.69
CA GLU A 11 3.55 16.66 15.29
C GLU A 11 3.35 17.44 13.99
N THR A 12 2.58 16.87 13.07
CA THR A 12 2.21 17.56 11.82
C THR A 12 1.04 18.52 12.00
N LYS A 13 0.52 18.70 13.22
CA LYS A 13 -0.65 19.56 13.53
C LYS A 13 -1.85 19.26 12.62
N GLY A 14 -2.05 17.99 12.26
CA GLY A 14 -3.10 17.55 11.34
C GLY A 14 -2.90 17.95 9.87
N LEU A 15 -1.74 18.52 9.48
CA LEU A 15 -1.46 18.94 8.09
C LEU A 15 -1.47 17.81 7.08
N ILE A 16 -1.37 16.56 7.52
CA ILE A 16 -1.48 15.36 6.67
C ILE A 16 -2.70 14.48 7.02
N GLY A 17 -3.63 15.03 7.80
CA GLY A 17 -4.86 14.36 8.24
C GLY A 17 -4.79 13.85 9.68
N THR A 18 -5.92 13.34 10.16
CA THR A 18 -6.00 12.65 11.46
C THR A 18 -5.27 11.31 11.41
N ALA A 19 -5.04 10.69 12.57
CA ALA A 19 -4.45 9.34 12.60
C ALA A 19 -5.25 8.34 11.75
N SER A 20 -6.58 8.40 11.79
CA SER A 20 -7.47 7.57 10.96
C SER A 20 -7.31 7.86 9.47
N ASP A 21 -7.20 9.14 9.07
CA ASP A 21 -6.99 9.51 7.66
C ASP A 21 -5.66 8.97 7.13
N ILE A 22 -4.60 9.09 7.94
CA ILE A 22 -3.26 8.57 7.61
C ILE A 22 -3.33 7.04 7.50
N ILE A 23 -3.89 6.36 8.50
CA ILE A 23 -3.95 4.90 8.54
C ILE A 23 -4.72 4.35 7.33
N PHE A 24 -5.92 4.87 7.05
CA PHE A 24 -6.76 4.34 5.98
C PHE A 24 -6.34 4.83 4.59
N GLY A 25 -5.77 6.03 4.46
CA GLY A 25 -5.38 6.61 3.18
C GLY A 25 -3.94 6.30 2.73
N HIS A 26 -3.07 5.92 3.67
CA HIS A 26 -1.63 5.75 3.43
C HIS A 26 -1.08 4.38 3.83
N THR A 27 -1.94 3.47 4.29
CA THR A 27 -1.55 2.08 4.58
C THR A 27 -2.52 1.07 3.98
N LEU A 28 -2.11 -0.20 3.93
CA LEU A 28 -2.99 -1.27 3.48
C LEU A 28 -4.12 -1.60 4.46
N LEU A 29 -4.19 -1.00 5.66
CA LEU A 29 -5.34 -1.22 6.54
C LEU A 29 -6.64 -0.74 5.89
N GLY A 30 -6.60 0.31 5.05
CA GLY A 30 -7.76 0.74 4.25
C GLY A 30 -8.33 -0.36 3.37
N PHE A 31 -7.46 -1.19 2.77
CA PHE A 31 -7.87 -2.37 2.03
C PHE A 31 -8.51 -3.43 2.93
N PHE A 32 -7.84 -3.76 4.04
CA PHE A 32 -8.27 -4.84 4.92
C PHE A 32 -9.53 -4.50 5.73
N LYS A 33 -9.87 -3.22 5.89
CA LYS A 33 -11.05 -2.75 6.63
C LYS A 33 -12.33 -3.52 6.27
N SER A 34 -12.58 -3.80 4.99
CA SER A 34 -13.77 -4.52 4.54
C SER A 34 -13.82 -6.01 4.91
N PHE A 35 -12.69 -6.57 5.36
CA PHE A 35 -12.53 -7.99 5.70
C PHE A 35 -12.32 -8.22 7.19
N LEU A 36 -12.19 -7.16 7.98
CA LEU A 36 -12.04 -7.23 9.43
C LEU A 36 -13.40 -7.06 10.11
N ASN A 37 -13.61 -7.80 11.20
CA ASN A 37 -14.69 -7.49 12.13
C ASN A 37 -14.37 -6.17 12.89
N PRO A 38 -15.37 -5.50 13.49
CA PRO A 38 -15.18 -4.21 14.17
C PRO A 38 -14.10 -4.26 15.26
N GLU A 39 -14.11 -5.31 16.09
CA GLU A 39 -13.15 -5.49 17.17
C GLU A 39 -11.69 -5.58 16.66
N ALA A 40 -11.45 -6.34 15.59
CA ALA A 40 -10.13 -6.47 14.99
C ALA A 40 -9.68 -5.16 14.32
N LEU A 41 -10.61 -4.39 13.76
CA LEU A 41 -10.34 -3.07 13.19
C LEU A 41 -9.92 -2.08 14.28
N ASP A 42 -10.69 -1.99 15.37
CA ASP A 42 -10.42 -1.08 16.48
C ASP A 42 -9.10 -1.42 17.18
N ASN A 43 -8.86 -2.71 17.43
CA ASN A 43 -7.57 -3.19 17.92
C ASN A 43 -6.42 -2.81 16.99
N SER A 44 -6.62 -2.89 15.67
CA SER A 44 -5.60 -2.52 14.69
C SER A 44 -5.30 -1.02 14.70
N LEU A 45 -6.34 -0.19 14.81
CA LEU A 45 -6.20 1.25 14.95
C LEU A 45 -5.44 1.61 16.23
N ALA A 46 -5.83 1.04 17.37
CA ALA A 46 -5.16 1.27 18.65
C ALA A 46 -3.66 0.89 18.59
N CYS A 47 -3.34 -0.25 17.99
CA CYS A 47 -1.93 -0.67 17.82
C CYS A 47 -1.13 0.26 16.88
N MET A 48 -1.75 0.77 15.81
CA MET A 48 -1.09 1.68 14.87
C MET A 48 -0.91 3.09 15.45
N CYS A 49 -1.82 3.53 16.32
CA CYS A 49 -1.70 4.79 17.05
C CYS A 49 -0.67 4.72 18.17
N GLY A 50 -0.58 3.58 18.87
CA GLY A 50 0.34 3.36 19.98
C GLY A 50 1.77 3.00 19.58
N GLU A 51 2.57 2.60 20.57
CA GLU A 51 4.00 2.31 20.40
C GLU A 51 4.28 0.88 19.92
N ASN A 52 3.36 -0.06 20.15
CA ASN A 52 3.61 -1.47 19.89
C ASN A 52 2.68 -2.04 18.81
N ILE A 53 3.28 -2.59 17.76
CA ILE A 53 2.57 -3.15 16.60
C ILE A 53 2.82 -4.64 16.37
N ARG A 54 3.57 -5.28 17.29
CA ARG A 54 4.12 -6.62 17.12
C ARG A 54 3.08 -7.66 16.71
N HIS A 55 1.86 -7.55 17.24
CA HIS A 55 0.80 -8.55 17.03
C HIS A 55 -0.31 -8.11 16.06
N VAL A 56 -0.23 -6.93 15.45
CA VAL A 56 -1.35 -6.43 14.62
C VAL A 56 -1.63 -7.35 13.43
N LYS A 57 -0.57 -7.85 12.77
CA LYS A 57 -0.73 -8.76 11.63
C LYS A 57 -1.37 -10.09 12.02
N TYR A 58 -1.08 -10.57 13.24
CA TYR A 58 -1.68 -11.77 13.80
C TYR A 58 -3.16 -11.54 14.12
N LYS A 59 -3.47 -10.45 14.83
CA LYS A 59 -4.85 -10.06 15.17
C LYS A 59 -5.74 -9.82 13.94
N MET A 60 -5.14 -9.38 12.83
CA MET A 60 -5.82 -9.23 11.54
C MET A 60 -6.01 -10.55 10.77
N GLY A 61 -5.51 -11.69 11.27
CA GLY A 61 -5.56 -12.97 10.55
C GLY A 61 -4.70 -13.01 9.27
N LEU A 62 -3.78 -12.05 9.08
CA LEU A 62 -2.98 -11.99 7.86
C LEU A 62 -1.96 -13.13 7.78
N LEU A 63 -1.42 -13.55 8.93
CA LEU A 63 -0.43 -14.62 9.00
C LEU A 63 -1.01 -16.01 8.68
N THR A 64 -2.30 -16.20 8.91
CA THR A 64 -3.03 -17.45 8.61
C THR A 64 -3.70 -17.42 7.23
N SER A 65 -3.65 -16.27 6.55
CA SER A 65 -4.22 -16.11 5.21
C SER A 65 -3.30 -16.69 4.12
N ARG A 66 -3.88 -17.04 2.96
CA ARG A 66 -3.12 -17.45 1.77
C ARG A 66 -2.38 -16.29 1.08
N PHE A 67 -2.42 -15.07 1.62
CA PHE A 67 -1.69 -13.93 1.06
C PHE A 67 -0.16 -14.03 1.24
N GLY A 68 0.31 -15.04 1.98
CA GLY A 68 1.73 -15.33 2.15
C GLY A 68 2.45 -14.35 3.06
N ALA A 69 3.56 -14.79 3.67
CA ALA A 69 4.38 -13.94 4.53
C ALA A 69 5.14 -12.84 3.74
N ASN A 70 5.40 -13.09 2.45
CA ASN A 70 6.16 -12.24 1.55
C ASN A 70 5.26 -11.60 0.50
N HIS A 71 4.80 -10.39 0.77
CA HIS A 71 4.06 -9.60 -0.21
C HIS A 71 5.05 -8.80 -1.10
N PRO A 72 5.16 -9.09 -2.40
CA PRO A 72 6.16 -8.45 -3.24
C PRO A 72 5.83 -6.97 -3.45
N LEU A 73 6.88 -6.14 -3.49
CA LEU A 73 6.73 -4.72 -3.81
C LEU A 73 6.50 -4.56 -5.31
N LYS A 74 5.29 -4.13 -5.69
CA LYS A 74 4.85 -4.07 -7.09
C LYS A 74 4.94 -2.65 -7.66
N CYS A 75 5.37 -2.50 -8.91
CA CYS A 75 5.49 -1.20 -9.58
C CYS A 75 5.02 -1.27 -11.03
N CYS A 76 4.47 -0.15 -11.51
CA CYS A 76 4.16 0.08 -12.93
C CYS A 76 5.32 0.87 -13.55
N PRO A 77 6.00 0.37 -14.61
CA PRO A 77 7.06 1.12 -15.29
C PRO A 77 6.60 2.48 -15.81
N THR A 78 5.35 2.57 -16.30
CA THR A 78 4.77 3.82 -16.80
C THR A 78 4.53 4.81 -15.67
N CYS A 79 4.07 4.36 -14.49
CA CYS A 79 4.01 5.23 -13.30
C CYS A 79 5.40 5.74 -12.91
N ILE A 80 6.43 4.90 -12.90
CA ILE A 80 7.81 5.33 -12.55
C ILE A 80 8.24 6.48 -13.47
N GLY A 81 8.06 6.34 -14.79
CA GLY A 81 8.40 7.41 -15.73
C GLY A 81 7.57 8.68 -15.54
N GLN A 82 6.28 8.56 -15.20
CA GLN A 82 5.43 9.71 -14.91
C GLN A 82 5.82 10.41 -13.60
N ASP A 83 6.12 9.66 -12.55
CA ASP A 83 6.54 10.20 -11.25
C ASP A 83 7.86 10.99 -11.41
N VAL A 84 8.85 10.43 -12.12
CA VAL A 84 10.10 11.16 -12.43
C VAL A 84 9.82 12.49 -13.13
N ARG A 85 8.92 12.51 -14.13
CA ARG A 85 8.58 13.75 -14.87
C ARG A 85 7.80 14.77 -14.05
N SER A 86 6.96 14.32 -13.12
CA SER A 86 6.01 15.18 -12.38
C SER A 86 6.52 15.62 -11.01
N THR A 87 7.25 14.76 -10.31
CA THR A 87 7.75 14.98 -8.95
C THR A 87 9.27 14.92 -8.84
N GLY A 88 9.99 14.54 -9.91
CA GLY A 88 11.45 14.41 -9.92
C GLY A 88 11.97 13.06 -9.43
N TRP A 89 11.15 12.28 -8.72
CA TRP A 89 11.51 10.96 -8.20
C TRP A 89 10.32 9.99 -8.24
N PRO A 90 10.55 8.70 -8.49
CA PRO A 90 9.52 7.69 -8.42
C PRO A 90 9.22 7.27 -6.98
N TYR A 91 7.99 6.86 -6.72
CA TYR A 91 7.60 6.34 -5.43
C TYR A 91 6.67 5.13 -5.56
N ARG A 92 6.54 4.37 -4.47
CA ARG A 92 5.67 3.19 -4.46
C ARG A 92 4.23 3.64 -4.26
N HIS A 93 3.42 3.44 -5.29
CA HIS A 93 1.98 3.69 -5.22
C HIS A 93 1.31 2.62 -4.34
N LEU A 94 0.54 3.06 -3.35
CA LEU A 94 -0.18 2.18 -2.42
C LEU A 94 -1.17 1.26 -3.15
N ALA A 95 -1.84 1.77 -4.19
CA ALA A 95 -2.78 0.99 -5.01
C ALA A 95 -2.13 -0.24 -5.66
N HIS A 96 -0.87 -0.14 -6.09
CA HIS A 96 -0.13 -1.30 -6.61
C HIS A 96 0.15 -2.35 -5.53
N GLN A 97 0.21 -1.96 -4.25
CA GLN A 97 0.54 -2.85 -3.14
C GLN A 97 -0.69 -3.57 -2.59
N ALA A 98 -1.92 -3.33 -3.06
CA ALA A 98 -3.05 -4.09 -2.53
C ALA A 98 -2.93 -5.59 -2.92
N PRO A 99 -3.31 -6.53 -2.04
CA PRO A 99 -3.47 -7.92 -2.42
C PRO A 99 -4.41 -8.07 -3.62
N GLY A 100 -4.10 -8.99 -4.54
CA GLY A 100 -4.90 -9.23 -5.75
C GLY A 100 -4.67 -8.24 -6.91
N VAL A 101 -3.98 -7.12 -6.69
CA VAL A 101 -3.67 -6.16 -7.76
C VAL A 101 -2.43 -6.56 -8.53
N TRP A 102 -2.59 -6.89 -9.82
CA TRP A 102 -1.49 -7.25 -10.72
C TRP A 102 -1.43 -6.42 -12.00
N PHE A 103 -2.42 -5.55 -12.18
CA PHE A 103 -2.48 -4.58 -13.27
C PHE A 103 -2.65 -3.18 -12.70
N CYS A 104 -1.97 -2.21 -13.33
CA CYS A 104 -2.09 -0.81 -12.96
C CYS A 104 -3.47 -0.30 -13.34
N ALA A 105 -4.29 0.11 -12.37
CA ALA A 105 -5.61 0.69 -12.65
C ALA A 105 -5.55 2.02 -13.44
N LYS A 106 -4.39 2.68 -13.49
CA LYS A 106 -4.18 3.94 -14.23
C LYS A 106 -3.78 3.71 -15.69
N HIS A 107 -2.94 2.72 -15.96
CA HIS A 107 -2.32 2.51 -17.28
C HIS A 107 -2.72 1.21 -17.96
N GLY A 108 -3.33 0.26 -17.24
CA GLY A 108 -3.60 -1.10 -17.73
C GLY A 108 -2.36 -2.01 -17.77
N ASP A 109 -1.16 -1.46 -17.54
CA ASP A 109 0.09 -2.22 -17.57
C ASP A 109 0.14 -3.31 -16.49
N ARG A 110 0.72 -4.46 -16.84
CA ARG A 110 1.06 -5.49 -15.87
C ARG A 110 2.11 -4.97 -14.89
N LEU A 111 1.82 -5.11 -13.59
CA LEU A 111 2.75 -4.71 -12.53
C LEU A 111 3.93 -5.68 -12.48
N ARG A 112 5.11 -5.11 -12.25
CA ARG A 112 6.36 -5.85 -12.05
C ARG A 112 6.77 -5.82 -10.59
N CYS A 113 7.32 -6.92 -10.10
CA CYS A 113 7.80 -7.04 -8.72
C CYS A 113 9.24 -6.55 -8.61
N SER A 114 9.54 -5.84 -7.53
CA SER A 114 10.91 -5.46 -7.19
C SER A 114 11.71 -6.68 -6.78
N LEU A 115 12.89 -6.82 -7.36
CA LEU A 115 13.89 -7.82 -6.97
C LEU A 115 14.59 -7.42 -5.66
N LEU A 116 14.50 -6.15 -5.28
CA LEU A 116 15.07 -5.63 -4.03
C LEU A 116 14.08 -5.84 -2.88
N LYS A 117 14.61 -6.14 -1.70
CA LYS A 117 13.86 -6.39 -0.45
C LYS A 117 12.89 -7.58 -0.46
N SER A 118 12.87 -8.38 -1.52
CA SER A 118 12.01 -9.59 -1.62
C SER A 118 12.48 -10.73 -0.71
N THR A 119 13.77 -10.75 -0.36
CA THR A 119 14.42 -11.80 0.44
C THR A 119 14.67 -11.42 1.90
N GLY A 120 14.29 -10.20 2.32
CA GLY A 120 14.57 -9.67 3.67
C GLY A 120 15.98 -9.07 3.85
N VAL A 121 16.90 -9.33 2.91
CA VAL A 121 18.18 -8.60 2.78
C VAL A 121 17.88 -7.14 2.42
N GLN A 122 18.58 -6.18 3.04
CA GLN A 122 18.35 -4.73 2.85
C GLN A 122 16.93 -4.25 3.17
N ARG A 123 16.20 -4.94 4.05
CA ARG A 123 14.81 -4.59 4.37
C ARG A 123 14.63 -3.14 4.88
N PHE A 124 15.68 -2.57 5.47
CA PHE A 124 15.70 -1.21 6.03
C PHE A 124 16.24 -0.14 5.07
N ASP A 125 16.75 -0.51 3.89
CA ASP A 125 17.36 0.45 2.97
C ASP A 125 16.31 1.32 2.28
N TRP A 126 16.59 2.60 2.06
CA TRP A 126 15.66 3.48 1.35
C TRP A 126 15.89 3.39 -0.16
N VAL A 127 15.27 2.39 -0.79
CA VAL A 127 15.42 2.18 -2.24
C VAL A 127 14.21 2.70 -3.02
N LEU A 128 14.49 3.59 -3.97
CA LEU A 128 13.52 4.08 -4.95
C LEU A 128 13.08 2.96 -5.91
N PRO A 129 11.85 3.03 -6.43
CA PRO A 129 11.45 2.18 -7.55
C PRO A 129 12.31 2.46 -8.77
N ASP A 130 12.93 1.43 -9.32
CA ASP A 130 13.79 1.54 -10.50
C ASP A 130 13.50 0.34 -11.41
N THR A 131 13.23 0.63 -12.68
CA THR A 131 12.87 -0.36 -13.70
C THR A 131 13.96 -1.42 -13.91
N ARG A 132 15.23 -1.12 -13.63
CA ARG A 132 16.35 -2.06 -13.70
C ARG A 132 16.24 -3.22 -12.71
N TYR A 133 15.54 -3.00 -11.59
CA TYR A 133 15.33 -4.01 -10.55
C TYR A 133 13.89 -4.53 -10.50
N LEU A 134 13.17 -4.49 -11.63
CA LEU A 134 11.82 -5.01 -11.74
C LEU A 134 11.77 -6.27 -12.59
N ALA A 135 11.13 -7.31 -12.07
CA ALA A 135 10.85 -8.55 -12.79
C ALA A 135 9.35 -8.79 -12.93
N THR A 136 8.97 -9.40 -14.04
CA THR A 136 7.59 -9.81 -14.28
C THR A 136 7.21 -10.94 -13.31
N ALA A 137 6.08 -10.79 -12.60
CA ALA A 137 5.60 -11.83 -11.70
C ALA A 137 5.22 -13.10 -12.48
N ARG A 138 5.56 -14.28 -11.95
CA ARG A 138 5.27 -15.56 -12.61
C ARG A 138 3.83 -16.04 -12.45
N GLU A 139 3.06 -15.47 -11.52
CA GLU A 139 1.93 -16.19 -10.92
C GLU A 139 0.53 -15.70 -11.33
N PHE A 140 0.39 -14.67 -12.17
CA PHE A 140 -0.95 -14.15 -12.55
C PHE A 140 -1.19 -14.16 -14.06
N PRO A 141 -2.25 -14.84 -14.56
CA PRO A 141 -2.57 -14.89 -15.98
C PRO A 141 -2.99 -13.50 -16.49
N ASP A 142 -2.63 -13.21 -17.74
CA ASP A 142 -3.13 -12.02 -18.44
C ASP A 142 -4.52 -12.34 -19.02
N SER A 143 -5.56 -11.94 -18.29
CA SER A 143 -6.95 -12.10 -18.70
C SER A 143 -7.76 -10.85 -18.34
N ALA A 144 -8.87 -10.63 -19.04
CA ALA A 144 -9.80 -9.54 -18.72
C ALA A 144 -10.26 -9.60 -17.26
N LEU A 145 -10.63 -10.79 -16.78
CA LEU A 145 -11.02 -11.02 -15.39
C LEU A 145 -9.93 -10.60 -14.39
N ALA A 146 -8.65 -10.90 -14.67
CA ALA A 146 -7.55 -10.52 -13.79
C ALA A 146 -7.34 -9.00 -13.75
N ARG A 147 -7.56 -8.31 -14.87
CA ARG A 147 -7.51 -6.84 -14.94
C ARG A 147 -8.68 -6.21 -14.17
N ASP A 148 -9.89 -6.72 -14.36
CA ASP A 148 -11.09 -6.24 -13.66
C ASP A 148 -10.98 -6.43 -12.15
N PHE A 149 -10.53 -7.62 -11.72
CA PHE A 149 -10.27 -7.90 -10.31
C PHE A 149 -9.20 -6.97 -9.73
N SER A 150 -8.12 -6.72 -10.49
CA SER A 150 -7.09 -5.76 -10.08
C SER A 150 -7.65 -4.35 -9.91
N ALA A 151 -8.51 -3.89 -10.84
CA ALA A 151 -9.16 -2.59 -10.74
C ALA A 151 -10.08 -2.51 -9.50
N PHE A 152 -10.87 -3.54 -9.25
CA PHE A 152 -11.75 -3.65 -8.08
C PHE A 152 -10.99 -3.62 -6.75
N CYS A 153 -9.85 -4.31 -6.65
CA CYS A 153 -8.99 -4.28 -5.47
C CYS A 153 -8.31 -2.91 -5.33
N ALA A 154 -7.81 -2.33 -6.42
CA ALA A 154 -7.16 -1.02 -6.41
C ALA A 154 -8.12 0.09 -5.96
N ALA A 155 -9.40 0.03 -6.36
CA ALA A 155 -10.42 1.00 -5.95
C ALA A 155 -10.68 1.05 -4.44
N ARG A 156 -10.41 -0.04 -3.70
CA ARG A 156 -10.50 -0.08 -2.23
C ARG A 156 -9.33 0.57 -1.51
N VAL A 157 -8.25 0.85 -2.24
CA VAL A 157 -7.02 1.46 -1.73
C VAL A 157 -6.80 2.86 -2.32
N ALA A 158 -7.44 3.14 -3.46
CA ALA A 158 -7.44 4.43 -4.09
C ALA A 158 -7.91 5.48 -3.07
N ARG A 159 -7.05 6.47 -2.82
CA ARG A 159 -7.38 7.59 -1.96
C ARG A 159 -8.70 8.18 -2.46
N ARG A 160 -9.69 8.30 -1.58
CA ARG A 160 -10.67 9.37 -1.77
C ARG A 160 -9.84 10.63 -1.84
N ARG A 161 -9.85 11.32 -2.99
CA ARG A 161 -9.20 12.63 -3.08
C ARG A 161 -9.77 13.43 -1.93
N CYS A 162 -8.95 13.75 -0.94
CA CYS A 162 -9.29 14.81 -0.02
C CYS A 162 -9.43 16.04 -0.93
N ASN A 163 -10.66 16.49 -1.17
CA ASN A 163 -10.89 17.79 -1.75
C ASN A 163 -10.36 18.80 -0.73
N ARG A 164 -9.05 19.07 -0.76
CA ARG A 164 -8.51 20.33 -0.29
C ARG A 164 -8.90 21.40 -1.30
N ALA A 165 -10.19 21.72 -1.30
CA ALA A 165 -10.60 23.05 -1.70
C ALA A 165 -9.94 24.00 -0.69
N THR A 166 -8.92 24.71 -1.18
CA THR A 166 -8.52 26.06 -0.78
C THR A 166 -9.11 26.54 0.56
N ARG A 167 -8.32 26.47 1.63
CA ARG A 167 -8.44 27.46 2.70
C ARG A 167 -7.31 28.47 2.46
N ARG A 168 -7.71 29.63 1.94
CA ARG A 168 -6.98 30.89 2.03
C ARG A 168 -6.86 31.30 3.49
#